data_AF-A0A930B9Z6-F1
#
_entry.id   AF-A0A930B9Z6-F1
#
_cell.length_a   1.000
_cell.length_b   1.000
_cell.length_c   1.000
_cell.angle_alpha   90.00
_cell.angle_beta   90.00
_cell.angle_gamma   90.00
#
_symmetry.space_group_name_H-M   'P 1'
#
loop_
_entity.id
_entity.type
_entity.pdbx_description
1 polymer ?
#
loop_
_entity_poly.entity_id
_entity_poly.type
_entity_poly.pdbx_seq_one_letter_code
_entity_poly.pdbx_strand_id
1 'polypeptide(L)'
;MDSIRKSIPAATLGAAFFYTWASMALGKKIFTRLGIKDIPGMPSLERWELPRFFLGLYVLAFAMQYITNRNATLEMIQYNLGLACVLVFWLQGLAALWWMPRKYPFVRPLRWIIAVLSVIIGMVQMIVVLLGLSDMVLQYRKKRNYE
;
A
#
# COMPACT_ATOMS: atom_id res chain seq x y z
N MET A 1 -12.12 -21.64 -7.57
CA MET A 1 -13.17 -20.60 -7.57
C MET A 1 -13.46 -20.05 -6.18
N ASP A 2 -13.21 -20.81 -5.10
CA ASP A 2 -13.48 -20.37 -3.72
C ASP A 2 -12.60 -19.22 -3.24
N SER A 3 -11.32 -19.18 -3.63
CA SER A 3 -10.40 -18.09 -3.24
C SER A 3 -10.81 -16.73 -3.84
N ILE A 4 -11.34 -16.72 -5.07
CA ILE A 4 -11.84 -15.49 -5.72
C ILE A 4 -13.07 -14.96 -4.99
N ARG A 5 -13.96 -15.84 -4.53
CA ARG A 5 -15.13 -15.42 -3.73
C ARG A 5 -14.71 -14.90 -2.35
N LYS A 6 -13.73 -15.54 -1.73
CA LYS A 6 -13.18 -15.11 -0.42
C LYS A 6 -12.49 -13.74 -0.51
N SER A 7 -11.91 -13.33 -1.64
CA SER A 7 -11.23 -12.03 -1.79
C SER A 7 -12.14 -10.84 -2.11
N ILE A 8 -13.43 -11.06 -2.40
CA ILE A 8 -14.36 -9.99 -2.81
C ILE A 8 -14.34 -8.80 -1.85
N PRO A 9 -14.47 -8.96 -0.52
CA PRO A 9 -14.50 -7.82 0.39
C PRO A 9 -13.23 -6.96 0.32
N ALA A 10 -12.05 -7.59 0.37
CA ALA A 10 -10.78 -6.89 0.26
C ALA A 10 -10.61 -6.21 -1.12
N ALA A 11 -11.04 -6.86 -2.20
CA ALA A 11 -11.00 -6.29 -3.54
C ALA A 11 -11.91 -5.06 -3.66
N THR A 12 -13.12 -5.11 -3.08
CA THR A 12 -14.05 -3.97 -3.03
C THR A 12 -13.45 -2.80 -2.25
N LEU A 13 -12.83 -3.07 -1.10
CA LEU A 13 -12.15 -2.03 -0.30
C LEU A 13 -10.99 -1.40 -1.07
N GLY A 14 -10.16 -2.21 -1.72
CA GLY A 14 -9.08 -1.73 -2.57
C GLY A 14 -9.59 -0.87 -3.73
N ALA A 15 -10.63 -1.33 -4.43
CA ALA A 15 -11.26 -0.59 -5.53
C ALA A 15 -11.84 0.75 -5.07
N ALA A 16 -12.56 0.77 -3.94
CA ALA A 16 -13.11 2.00 -3.37
C ALA A 16 -12.01 3.01 -3.00
N PHE A 17 -10.90 2.52 -2.44
CA PHE A 17 -9.73 3.35 -2.15
C PHE A 17 -9.16 3.99 -3.43
N PHE A 18 -8.87 3.18 -4.46
CA PHE A 18 -8.31 3.70 -5.72
C PHE A 18 -9.27 4.62 -6.45
N TYR A 19 -10.58 4.33 -6.43
CA TYR A 19 -11.60 5.17 -7.02
C TYR A 19 -11.63 6.56 -6.35
N THR A 20 -11.66 6.58 -5.01
CA THR A 20 -11.65 7.83 -4.23
C THR A 20 -10.36 8.61 -4.49
N TRP A 21 -9.21 7.94 -4.44
CA TRP A 21 -7.92 8.55 -4.74
C TRP A 21 -7.86 9.16 -6.15
N ALA A 22 -8.31 8.42 -7.17
CA ALA A 22 -8.35 8.89 -8.55
C ALA A 22 -9.29 10.10 -8.71
N SER A 23 -10.46 10.06 -8.06
CA SER A 23 -11.42 11.17 -8.09
C SER A 23 -10.84 12.46 -7.50
N MET A 24 -10.14 12.37 -6.37
CA MET A 24 -9.48 13.51 -5.73
C MET A 24 -8.32 14.05 -6.58
N ALA A 25 -7.50 13.15 -7.14
CA ALA A 25 -6.38 13.53 -8.00
C ALA A 25 -6.85 14.23 -9.29
N LEU A 26 -7.91 13.72 -9.92
CA LEU A 26 -8.53 14.33 -11.09
C LEU A 26 -9.18 15.67 -10.74
N GLY A 27 -9.94 15.73 -9.63
CA GLY A 27 -10.54 16.96 -9.14
C GLY A 27 -9.50 18.05 -8.96
N LYS A 28 -8.42 17.76 -8.24
CA LYS A 28 -7.29 18.70 -8.07
C LYS A 28 -6.75 19.19 -9.41
N LYS A 29 -6.53 18.29 -10.38
CA LYS A 29 -6.00 18.65 -11.70
C LYS A 29 -6.95 19.58 -12.48
N ILE A 30 -8.24 19.34 -12.40
CA ILE A 30 -9.27 20.16 -13.06
C ILE A 30 -9.35 21.53 -12.39
N PHE A 31 -9.48 21.59 -11.07
CA PHE A 31 -9.57 22.86 -10.34
C PHE A 31 -8.30 23.72 -10.44
N THR A 32 -7.12 23.11 -10.49
CA THR A 32 -5.86 23.84 -10.71
C THR A 32 -5.85 24.51 -12.09
N ARG A 33 -6.43 23.86 -13.11
CA ARG A 33 -6.60 24.46 -14.44
C ARG A 33 -7.60 25.61 -14.45
N LEU A 34 -8.56 25.63 -13.51
CA LEU A 34 -9.56 26.69 -13.34
C LEU A 34 -9.07 27.85 -12.46
N GLY A 35 -7.80 27.84 -12.02
CA GLY A 35 -7.20 28.92 -11.25
C GLY A 35 -7.38 28.83 -9.73
N ILE A 36 -8.08 27.82 -9.23
CA ILE A 36 -8.27 27.59 -7.78
C ILE A 36 -7.06 26.78 -7.27
N LYS A 37 -6.19 27.44 -6.50
CA LYS A 37 -4.91 26.85 -6.02
C LYS A 37 -4.93 26.40 -4.56
N ASP A 38 -5.88 26.87 -3.74
CA ASP A 38 -5.97 26.57 -2.30
C ASP A 38 -6.79 25.32 -1.98
N ILE A 39 -6.62 24.25 -2.77
CA ILE A 39 -7.28 22.97 -2.48
C ILE A 39 -6.32 22.11 -1.67
N PRO A 40 -6.72 21.65 -0.47
CA PRO A 40 -5.92 20.70 0.29
C PRO A 40 -5.76 19.41 -0.53
N GLY A 41 -4.61 19.28 -1.18
CA GLY A 41 -4.28 18.11 -1.97
C GLY A 41 -3.59 17.06 -1.12
N MET A 42 -3.70 15.79 -1.51
CA MET A 42 -2.90 14.74 -0.88
C MET A 42 -1.40 15.07 -0.95
N PRO A 43 -0.64 14.75 0.11
CA PRO A 43 0.81 14.87 0.09
C PRO A 43 1.39 13.96 -0.99
N SER A 44 2.61 14.28 -1.44
CA SER A 44 3.31 13.43 -2.41
C SER A 44 3.49 12.01 -1.87
N LEU A 45 3.49 11.01 -2.76
CA LEU A 45 3.64 9.59 -2.39
C LEU A 45 4.86 9.33 -1.49
N GLU A 46 5.94 10.10 -1.66
CA GLU A 46 7.16 10.03 -0.84
C GLU A 46 6.90 10.25 0.66
N ARG A 47 5.85 11.02 0.99
CA ARG A 47 5.46 11.39 2.36
C ARG A 47 4.34 10.54 2.93
N TRP A 48 3.85 9.55 2.18
CA TRP A 48 2.81 8.67 2.70
C TRP A 48 3.41 7.76 3.77
N GLU A 49 2.88 7.89 4.99
CA GLU A 49 3.19 7.03 6.12
C GLU A 49 1.90 6.37 6.59
N LEU A 50 1.76 5.08 6.31
CA LEU A 50 0.59 4.32 6.74
C LEU A 50 0.72 3.92 8.22
N PRO A 51 -0.42 3.70 8.93
CA PRO A 51 -0.39 3.41 10.36
C PRO A 51 0.33 2.11 10.71
N ARG A 52 1.13 2.12 11.79
CA ARG A 52 1.90 0.95 12.22
C ARG A 52 1.08 -0.16 12.86
N PHE A 53 -0.16 0.11 13.28
CA PHE A 53 -1.02 -0.94 13.82
C PHE A 53 -1.25 -2.06 12.80
N PHE A 54 -1.10 -1.79 11.49
CA PHE A 54 -1.13 -2.82 10.45
C PHE A 54 -0.01 -3.88 10.58
N LEU A 55 1.13 -3.54 11.19
CA LEU A 55 2.16 -4.54 11.54
C LEU A 55 1.61 -5.52 12.58
N GLY A 56 0.94 -5.00 13.61
CA GLY A 56 0.28 -5.81 14.63
C GLY A 56 -0.86 -6.65 14.04
N LEU A 57 -1.67 -6.07 13.15
CA LEU A 57 -2.72 -6.81 12.44
C LEU A 57 -2.16 -7.91 11.56
N TYR A 58 -1.00 -7.70 10.92
CA TYR A 58 -0.36 -8.74 10.12
C TYR A 58 0.12 -9.91 10.97
N VAL A 59 0.76 -9.65 12.11
CA VAL A 59 1.15 -10.71 13.07
C VAL A 59 -0.08 -11.45 13.60
N LEU A 60 -1.15 -10.73 13.90
CA LEU A 60 -2.42 -11.31 14.34
C LEU A 60 -3.07 -12.16 13.24
N ALA A 61 -3.09 -11.69 11.99
CA ALA A 61 -3.59 -12.44 10.84
C ALA A 61 -2.77 -13.72 10.58
N PHE A 62 -1.45 -13.64 10.78
CA PHE A 62 -0.55 -14.79 10.68
C PHE A 62 -0.79 -15.78 11.82
N ALA A 63 -0.94 -15.32 13.07
CA ALA A 63 -1.27 -16.17 14.21
C ALA A 63 -2.63 -16.85 14.05
N MET A 64 -3.64 -16.13 13.55
CA MET A 64 -4.96 -16.70 13.24
C MET A 64 -4.87 -17.84 12.24
N GLN A 65 -3.92 -17.82 11.30
CA GLN A 65 -3.76 -18.89 10.31
C GLN A 65 -3.53 -20.26 10.96
N TYR A 66 -2.84 -20.32 12.11
CA TYR A 66 -2.56 -21.58 12.81
C TYR A 66 -3.74 -22.10 13.64
N ILE A 67 -4.62 -21.20 14.09
CA ILE A 67 -5.77 -21.53 14.96
C ILE A 67 -7.00 -21.90 14.14
N THR A 68 -7.09 -21.42 12.91
CA THR A 68 -8.33 -21.36 12.12
C THR A 68 -8.72 -22.67 11.41
N ASN A 69 -7.98 -23.77 11.62
CA ASN A 69 -8.08 -25.04 10.89
C ASN A 69 -9.46 -25.77 10.89
N ARG A 70 -10.53 -25.20 11.44
CA ARG A 70 -11.89 -25.82 11.48
C ARG A 70 -13.07 -24.87 11.29
N ASN A 71 -12.87 -23.56 11.05
CA ASN A 71 -13.99 -22.61 10.96
C ASN A 71 -13.91 -21.71 9.71
N ALA A 72 -14.84 -21.91 8.77
CA ALA A 72 -14.87 -21.23 7.48
C ALA A 72 -15.00 -19.70 7.59
N THR A 73 -15.69 -19.19 8.61
CA THR A 73 -15.87 -17.74 8.82
C THR A 73 -14.56 -17.09 9.26
N LEU A 74 -13.82 -17.74 10.16
CA LEU A 74 -12.52 -17.25 10.62
C LEU A 74 -11.49 -17.29 9.48
N GLU A 75 -11.53 -18.30 8.61
CA GLU A 75 -10.67 -18.35 7.41
C GLU A 75 -10.92 -17.15 6.50
N MET A 76 -12.18 -16.80 6.26
CA MET A 76 -12.54 -15.67 5.40
C MET A 76 -12.06 -14.35 5.99
N ILE A 77 -12.21 -14.14 7.30
CA ILE A 77 -11.73 -12.94 8.00
C ILE A 77 -10.21 -12.86 7.91
N GLN A 78 -9.51 -13.94 8.26
CA GLN A 78 -8.04 -14.02 8.22
C GLN A 78 -7.50 -13.73 6.81
N TYR A 79 -8.13 -14.29 5.77
CA TYR A 79 -7.73 -14.08 4.39
C TYR A 79 -7.90 -12.62 3.94
N ASN A 80 -9.04 -11.98 4.23
CA ASN A 80 -9.28 -10.59 3.87
C ASN A 80 -8.40 -9.62 4.68
N LEU A 81 -8.18 -9.91 5.97
CA LEU A 81 -7.28 -9.13 6.82
C LEU A 81 -5.84 -9.19 6.28
N GLY A 82 -5.38 -10.38 5.87
CA GLY A 82 -4.10 -10.57 5.21
C GLY A 82 -3.98 -9.75 3.92
N LEU A 83 -4.99 -9.82 3.04
CA LEU A 83 -5.02 -9.04 1.80
C LEU A 83 -5.00 -7.52 2.06
N ALA A 84 -5.73 -7.03 3.07
CA ALA A 84 -5.72 -5.63 3.45
C ALA A 84 -4.32 -5.19 3.94
N CYS A 85 -3.65 -6.02 4.76
CA CYS A 85 -2.27 -5.75 5.19
C CYS A 85 -1.30 -5.73 4.00
N VAL A 86 -1.42 -6.67 3.07
CA VAL A 86 -0.59 -6.72 1.85
C VAL A 86 -0.78 -5.45 1.02
N LEU A 87 -2.01 -4.98 0.84
CA LEU A 87 -2.30 -3.74 0.12
C LEU A 87 -1.65 -2.53 0.81
N VAL A 88 -1.77 -2.42 2.14
CA VAL A 88 -1.14 -1.35 2.93
C VAL A 88 0.38 -1.40 2.82
N PHE A 89 1.00 -2.56 2.96
CA PHE A 89 2.45 -2.72 2.84
C PHE A 89 2.95 -2.45 1.43
N TRP A 90 2.18 -2.82 0.41
CA TRP A 90 2.49 -2.50 -0.97
C TRP A 90 2.46 -0.98 -1.22
N LEU A 91 1.43 -0.27 -0.73
CA LEU A 91 1.35 1.19 -0.80
C LEU A 91 2.51 1.87 -0.04
N GLN A 92 2.85 1.37 1.14
CA GLN A 92 4.01 1.83 1.91
C GLN A 92 5.32 1.57 1.14
N GLY A 93 5.43 0.42 0.48
CA GLY A 93 6.58 0.06 -0.35
C GLY A 93 6.74 0.99 -1.55
N LEU A 94 5.64 1.36 -2.20
CA LEU A 94 5.65 2.38 -3.25
C LEU A 94 6.05 3.75 -2.72
N ALA A 95 5.58 4.15 -1.54
CA ALA A 95 5.98 5.39 -0.89
C ALA A 95 7.50 5.43 -0.62
N ALA A 96 8.05 4.33 -0.10
CA ALA A 96 9.50 4.16 0.11
C ALA A 96 10.28 4.18 -1.22
N LEU A 97 9.77 3.50 -2.25
CA LEU A 97 10.35 3.50 -3.59
C LEU A 97 10.37 4.90 -4.23
N TRP A 98 9.35 5.72 -3.96
CA TRP A 98 9.29 7.09 -4.44
C TRP A 98 10.30 8.00 -3.71
N TRP A 99 10.63 7.68 -2.45
CA TRP A 99 11.64 8.36 -1.66
C TRP A 99 13.08 7.96 -2.03
N MET A 100 13.32 6.70 -2.44
CA MET A 100 14.65 6.16 -2.76
C MET A 100 15.52 7.00 -3.73
N PRO A 101 14.98 7.62 -4.80
CA PRO A 101 15.76 8.45 -5.73
C PRO A 101 16.51 9.62 -5.11
N ARG A 102 16.10 10.06 -3.91
CA ARG A 102 16.82 11.11 -3.17
C ARG A 102 18.18 10.65 -2.66
N LYS A 103 18.31 9.35 -2.36
CA LYS A 103 19.56 8.73 -1.90
C LYS A 103 20.30 8.03 -3.03
N TYR A 104 19.56 7.40 -3.94
CA TYR A 104 20.09 6.63 -5.06
C TYR A 104 19.52 7.16 -6.37
N PRO A 105 20.14 8.15 -7.02
CA PRO A 105 19.58 8.77 -8.23
C PRO A 105 19.36 7.79 -9.39
N PHE A 106 20.09 6.67 -9.42
CA PHE A 106 19.89 5.59 -10.39
C PHE A 106 18.50 4.92 -10.32
N VAL A 107 17.81 4.95 -9.17
CA VAL A 107 16.48 4.33 -9.05
C VAL A 107 15.34 5.22 -9.61
N ARG A 108 15.66 6.44 -10.05
CA ARG A 108 14.69 7.43 -10.55
C ARG A 108 13.90 6.98 -11.79
N PRO A 109 14.49 6.35 -12.81
CA PRO A 109 13.73 5.67 -13.87
C PRO A 109 13.20 4.31 -13.41
N LEU A 110 13.99 3.58 -12.60
CA LEU A 110 13.67 2.21 -12.18
C LEU A 110 12.38 2.13 -11.33
N ARG A 111 12.06 3.17 -10.55
CA ARG A 111 10.85 3.21 -9.72
C ARG A 111 9.56 3.01 -10.52
N TRP A 112 9.47 3.55 -11.74
CA TRP A 112 8.30 3.37 -12.58
C TRP A 112 8.19 1.94 -13.10
N ILE A 113 9.33 1.36 -13.50
CA ILE A 113 9.41 -0.04 -13.93
C ILE A 113 8.98 -0.96 -12.77
N ILE A 114 9.57 -0.78 -11.58
CA ILE A 114 9.23 -1.58 -10.39
C ILE A 114 7.75 -1.39 -10.03
N ALA A 115 7.23 -0.16 -10.05
CA ALA A 115 5.83 0.10 -9.72
C ALA A 115 4.87 -0.63 -10.69
N VAL A 116 5.09 -0.52 -12.01
CA VAL A 116 4.26 -1.20 -13.01
C VAL A 116 4.40 -2.72 -12.91
N LEU A 117 5.63 -3.23 -12.83
CA LEU A 117 5.87 -4.67 -12.69
C LEU A 117 5.28 -5.22 -11.40
N SER A 118 5.22 -4.44 -10.32
CA SER A 118 4.62 -4.89 -9.05
C SER A 118 3.10 -5.12 -9.12
N VAL A 119 2.41 -4.57 -10.13
CA VAL A 119 0.98 -4.81 -10.32
C VAL A 119 0.74 -6.09 -11.13
N ILE A 120 1.65 -6.41 -12.05
CA ILE A 120 1.49 -7.50 -13.02
C ILE A 120 2.16 -8.78 -12.51
N ILE A 121 3.32 -8.64 -11.87
CA ILE A 121 4.20 -9.73 -11.44
C ILE A 121 4.17 -9.83 -9.93
N GLY A 122 3.54 -10.89 -9.41
CA GLY A 122 3.42 -11.13 -7.97
C GLY A 122 4.77 -11.22 -7.24
N MET A 123 5.83 -11.69 -7.91
CA MET A 123 7.17 -11.71 -7.32
C MET A 123 7.71 -10.31 -7.07
N VAL A 124 7.53 -9.36 -8.01
CA VAL A 124 7.93 -7.96 -7.83
C VAL A 124 7.03 -7.29 -6.80
N GLN A 125 5.75 -7.61 -6.79
CA GLN A 125 4.82 -7.17 -5.74
C GLN A 125 5.31 -7.54 -4.34
N MET A 126 5.72 -8.79 -4.15
CA MET A 126 6.27 -9.30 -2.89
C MET A 126 7.51 -8.51 -2.46
N ILE A 127 8.41 -8.19 -3.38
CA ILE A 127 9.60 -7.35 -3.10
C ILE A 127 9.18 -5.97 -2.60
N VAL A 128 8.19 -5.33 -3.24
CA VAL A 128 7.68 -4.01 -2.83
C VAL A 128 6.99 -4.08 -1.47
N VAL A 129 6.22 -5.14 -1.20
CA VAL A 129 5.58 -5.38 0.11
C VAL A 129 6.63 -5.52 1.20
N LEU A 130 7.69 -6.31 0.98
CA LEU A 130 8.78 -6.46 1.93
C LEU A 130 9.53 -5.15 2.16
N LEU A 131 9.73 -4.36 1.09
CA LEU A 131 10.29 -3.02 1.21
C LEU A 131 9.41 -2.13 2.12
N GLY A 132 8.09 -2.11 1.90
CA GLY A 132 7.16 -1.35 2.73
C GLY A 132 7.12 -1.81 4.19
N LEU A 133 7.14 -3.12 4.41
CA LEU A 133 7.25 -3.71 5.74
C LEU A 133 8.54 -3.25 6.45
N SER A 134 9.68 -3.35 5.75
CA SER A 134 10.98 -2.93 6.29
C SER A 134 11.04 -1.44 6.61
N ASP A 135 10.42 -0.59 5.78
CA ASP A 135 10.34 0.85 5.99
C ASP A 135 9.51 1.18 7.24
N MET A 136 8.37 0.50 7.42
CA MET A 136 7.51 0.63 8.60
C MET A 136 8.19 0.19 9.91
N VAL A 137 8.93 -0.92 9.88
CA VAL A 137 9.62 -1.46 11.06
C VAL A 137 10.84 -0.61 11.42
N LEU A 138 11.70 -0.30 10.45
CA LEU A 138 12.99 0.34 10.69
C LEU A 138 12.94 1.87 10.70
N GLN A 139 11.83 2.45 10.24
CA GLN A 139 11.61 3.90 10.14
C GLN A 139 12.73 4.61 9.37
N TYR A 140 13.16 4.01 8.26
CA TYR A 140 14.29 4.51 7.47
C TYR A 140 14.08 5.94 6.98
N ARG A 141 12.83 6.31 6.66
CA ARG A 141 12.45 7.67 6.27
C ARG A 141 12.50 8.67 7.42
N LYS A 142 11.95 8.33 8.60
CA LYS A 142 11.88 9.23 9.77
C LYS A 142 13.23 9.48 10.44
N LYS A 143 14.12 8.48 10.47
CA LYS A 143 15.48 8.60 11.06
C LYS A 143 16.40 9.60 10.34
N ARG A 144 16.02 10.14 9.18
CA ARG A 144 16.85 11.06 8.38
C ARG A 144 16.28 12.48 8.30
N ASN A 145 15.57 12.94 9.34
CA ASN A 145 14.97 14.28 9.43
C ASN A 145 14.00 14.59 8.28
N TYR A 146 13.06 13.69 8.03
CA TYR A 146 11.87 13.99 7.24
C TYR A 146 10.70 14.25 8.19
N GLU A 147 10.65 15.48 8.72
CA GLU A 147 9.44 16.13 9.22
C GLU A 147 9.12 17.32 8.30
#